data_AF-A0A318KB73-F1
#
_entry.id   AF-A0A318KB73-F1
#
_cell.length_a   1.000
_cell.length_b   1.000
_cell.length_c   1.000
_cell.angle_alpha   90.00
_cell.angle_beta   90.00
_cell.angle_gamma   90.00
#
_symmetry.space_group_name_H-M   'P 1'
#
loop_
_entity.id
_entity.type
_entity.pdbx_description
1 polymer ?
#
loop_
_entity_poly.entity_id
_entity_poly.type
_entity_poly.pdbx_seq_one_letter_code
_entity_poly.pdbx_strand_id
1 'polypeptide(L)'
;MADASGTGGIAWKAALVAAGAAIALAPPAAALVAVIYRFPVPLSGYVSGFAGAGTAAVASLFYLVLGGAPLLGILAGAAGFAAARSAKGDTRRLWRRTFAAAACVALLSAVALAVLEFFIGPW
;
A
#
# COMPACT_ATOMS: atom_id res chain seq x y z
N MET A 1 13.78 3.38 -34.76
CA MET A 1 13.39 2.27 -33.87
C MET A 1 14.05 2.55 -32.53
N ALA A 2 13.39 3.34 -31.67
CA ALA A 2 13.97 3.81 -30.42
C ALA A 2 13.94 2.69 -29.37
N ASP A 3 15.03 2.56 -28.62
CA ASP A 3 15.35 1.44 -27.75
C ASP A 3 14.22 1.04 -26.80
N ALA A 4 13.64 -0.14 -27.05
CA ALA A 4 12.67 -0.78 -26.16
C ALA A 4 13.25 -1.12 -24.77
N SER A 5 14.57 -1.02 -24.58
CA SER A 5 15.27 -1.33 -23.34
C SER A 5 15.22 -0.20 -22.29
N GLY A 6 15.21 1.08 -22.71
CA GLY A 6 15.27 2.22 -21.79
C GLY A 6 13.97 2.49 -21.04
N THR A 7 12.85 2.58 -21.78
CA THR A 7 11.53 2.89 -21.23
C THR A 7 10.94 1.71 -20.46
N GLY A 8 11.20 0.49 -20.92
CA GLY A 8 10.81 -0.74 -20.24
C GLY A 8 11.50 -0.90 -18.88
N GLY A 9 12.80 -0.61 -18.82
CA GLY A 9 13.58 -0.69 -17.58
C GLY A 9 13.08 0.28 -16.50
N ILE A 10 12.70 1.51 -16.88
CA ILE A 10 12.14 2.49 -15.94
C ILE A 10 10.78 2.04 -15.40
N ALA A 11 9.92 1.47 -16.24
CA ALA A 11 8.62 0.99 -15.82
C ALA A 11 8.71 -0.16 -14.80
N TRP A 12 9.63 -1.11 -15.02
CA TRP A 12 9.89 -2.18 -14.04
C TRP A 12 10.49 -1.67 -12.74
N LYS A 13 11.41 -0.69 -12.81
CA LYS A 13 11.93 -0.02 -11.60
C LYS A 13 10.82 0.66 -10.81
N ALA A 14 9.93 1.39 -11.49
CA ALA A 14 8.79 2.03 -10.85
C ALA A 14 7.84 1.00 -10.21
N ALA A 15 7.62 -0.16 -10.85
CA ALA A 15 6.83 -1.25 -10.29
C ALA A 15 7.44 -1.79 -8.99
N LEU A 16 8.74 -2.11 -8.99
CA LEU A 16 9.42 -2.63 -7.81
C LEU A 16 9.47 -1.61 -6.66
N VAL A 17 9.71 -0.34 -6.98
CA VAL A 17 9.69 0.74 -5.99
C VAL A 17 8.29 0.95 -5.42
N ALA A 18 7.25 0.94 -6.25
CA ALA A 18 5.87 1.05 -5.75
C ALA A 18 5.49 -0.14 -4.86
N ALA A 19 5.87 -1.36 -5.24
CA ALA A 19 5.63 -2.56 -4.46
C ALA A 19 6.29 -2.47 -3.07
N GLY A 20 7.59 -2.16 -3.02
CA GLY A 20 8.32 -2.01 -1.76
C GLY A 20 7.78 -0.85 -0.91
N ALA A 21 7.49 0.29 -1.55
CA ALA A 21 6.94 1.46 -0.86
C ALA A 21 5.56 1.17 -0.25
N ALA A 22 4.67 0.43 -0.93
CA ALA A 22 3.36 0.11 -0.39
C ALA A 22 3.44 -0.81 0.83
N ILE A 23 4.33 -1.80 0.79
CA ILE A 23 4.60 -2.69 1.94
C ILE A 23 5.15 -1.88 3.12
N ALA A 24 6.13 -1.00 2.87
CA ALA A 24 6.70 -0.13 3.90
C ALA A 24 5.71 0.89 4.46
N LEU A 25 4.74 1.33 3.66
CA LEU A 25 3.68 2.27 4.04
C LEU A 25 2.48 1.59 4.71
N ALA A 26 2.41 0.26 4.77
CA ALA A 26 1.27 -0.42 5.39
C ALA A 26 1.14 -0.12 6.91
N PRO A 27 2.22 -0.15 7.73
CA PRO A 27 2.11 0.25 9.14
C PRO A 27 1.63 1.69 9.37
N PRO A 28 2.18 2.74 8.74
CA PRO A 28 1.65 4.08 8.92
C PRO A 28 0.24 4.25 8.35
N ALA A 29 -0.12 3.54 7.27
CA ALA A 29 -1.49 3.53 6.76
C ALA A 29 -2.48 2.93 7.79
N ALA A 30 -2.13 1.81 8.41
CA ALA A 30 -2.94 1.20 9.47
C ALA A 30 -3.06 2.12 10.70
N ALA A 31 -1.97 2.75 11.12
CA ALA A 31 -1.97 3.73 12.19
C ALA A 31 -2.92 4.91 11.88
N LEU A 32 -2.85 5.44 10.67
CA LEU A 32 -3.71 6.54 10.23
C LEU A 32 -5.19 6.12 10.23
N VAL A 33 -5.50 4.93 9.71
CA VAL A 33 -6.87 4.40 9.72
C VAL A 33 -7.38 4.20 11.15
N ALA A 34 -6.54 3.74 12.08
CA ALA A 34 -6.91 3.62 13.49
C ALA A 34 -7.17 4.99 14.14
N VAL A 35 -6.37 6.02 13.82
CA VAL A 35 -6.57 7.39 14.34
C VAL A 35 -7.92 7.96 13.88
N ILE A 36 -8.30 7.74 12.63
CA ILE A 36 -9.50 8.34 12.02
C ILE A 36 -10.76 7.49 12.31
N TYR A 37 -10.64 6.17 12.34
CA TYR A 37 -11.77 5.25 12.42
C TYR A 37 -11.53 4.13 13.43
N ARG A 38 -11.14 2.94 12.96
CA ARG A 38 -10.75 1.78 13.77
C ARG A 38 -9.92 0.85 12.90
N PHE A 39 -9.07 0.05 13.52
CA PHE A 39 -8.28 -0.96 12.82
C PHE A 39 -8.35 -2.29 13.56
N PRO A 40 -8.52 -3.42 12.86
CA PRO A 40 -8.59 -4.73 13.48
C PRO A 40 -7.21 -5.14 13.99
N VAL A 41 -7.17 -5.69 15.19
CA VAL A 41 -6.00 -6.27 15.84
C VAL A 41 -6.25 -7.76 15.97
N PRO A 42 -5.40 -8.61 15.36
CA PRO A 42 -5.53 -10.06 15.47
C PRO A 42 -5.68 -10.49 16.92
N LEU A 43 -6.72 -11.28 17.21
CA LEU A 43 -7.00 -11.84 18.55
C LEU A 43 -7.34 -10.82 19.66
N SER A 44 -7.52 -9.54 19.32
CA SER A 44 -7.75 -8.47 20.31
C SER A 44 -8.89 -7.50 19.95
N GLY A 45 -9.63 -7.75 18.87
CA GLY A 45 -10.73 -6.90 18.41
C GLY A 45 -10.25 -5.65 17.68
N TYR A 46 -10.86 -4.49 17.91
CA TYR A 46 -10.54 -3.25 17.18
C TYR A 46 -9.92 -2.20 18.10
N VAL A 47 -8.96 -1.46 17.56
CA VAL A 47 -8.38 -0.27 18.22
C VAL A 47 -8.72 1.00 17.43
N SER A 48 -8.85 2.11 18.15
CA SER A 48 -9.14 3.42 17.55
C SER A 48 -8.44 4.56 18.30
N GLY A 49 -8.33 5.72 17.65
CA GLY A 49 -7.72 6.93 18.18
C GLY A 49 -6.19 6.88 18.26
N PHE A 50 -5.59 7.98 18.74
CA PHE A 50 -4.13 8.13 18.83
C PHE A 50 -3.47 7.06 19.72
N ALA A 51 -4.13 6.64 20.80
CA ALA A 51 -3.63 5.57 21.67
C ALA A 51 -3.55 4.20 20.97
N GLY A 52 -4.42 3.94 19.99
CA GLY A 52 -4.44 2.71 19.21
C GLY A 52 -3.51 2.69 18.00
N ALA A 53 -2.95 3.84 17.60
CA ALA A 53 -2.18 3.99 16.37
C ALA A 53 -0.94 3.09 16.32
N GLY A 54 -0.19 3.00 17.42
CA GLY A 54 0.98 2.13 17.52
C GLY A 54 0.62 0.65 17.43
N THR A 55 -0.43 0.23 18.15
CA THR A 55 -0.94 -1.14 18.11
C THR A 55 -1.41 -1.51 16.70
N ALA A 56 -2.11 -0.62 16.00
CA ALA A 56 -2.54 -0.83 14.62
C ALA A 56 -1.37 -0.96 13.64
N ALA A 57 -0.32 -0.14 13.80
CA ALA A 57 0.89 -0.24 12.98
C ALA A 57 1.55 -1.62 13.13
N VAL A 58 1.71 -2.11 14.37
CA VAL A 58 2.27 -3.44 14.63
C VAL A 58 1.34 -4.56 14.15
N ALA A 59 0.03 -4.44 14.37
CA ALA A 59 -0.97 -5.39 13.89
C ALA A 59 -0.96 -5.54 12.36
N SER A 60 -0.70 -4.45 11.63
CA SER A 60 -0.57 -4.49 10.16
C SER A 60 0.53 -5.45 9.69
N LEU A 61 1.59 -5.66 10.47
CA LEU A 61 2.67 -6.59 10.14
C LEU A 61 2.16 -8.03 10.10
N PHE A 62 1.22 -8.39 10.98
CA PHE A 62 0.57 -9.69 10.95
C PHE A 62 -0.17 -9.90 9.63
N TYR A 63 -0.95 -8.90 9.19
CA TYR A 63 -1.68 -8.97 7.91
C TYR A 63 -0.73 -8.98 6.70
N LEU A 64 0.40 -8.28 6.77
CA LEU A 64 1.44 -8.37 5.73
C LEU A 64 1.95 -9.81 5.59
N VAL A 65 2.28 -10.47 6.70
CA VAL A 65 2.77 -11.87 6.72
C VAL A 65 1.69 -12.84 6.25
N LEU A 66 0.42 -12.62 6.61
CA LEU A 66 -0.71 -13.47 6.23
C LEU A 66 -1.09 -13.38 4.73
N GLY A 67 -0.36 -12.60 3.94
CA GLY A 67 -0.57 -12.46 2.49
C GLY A 67 -0.80 -11.03 2.01
N GLY A 68 -0.85 -10.05 2.93
CA GLY A 68 -0.92 -8.64 2.58
C GLY A 68 0.30 -8.16 1.79
N ALA A 69 1.49 -8.69 2.06
CA ALA A 69 2.72 -8.30 1.34
C ALA A 69 2.67 -8.62 -0.16
N PRO A 70 2.40 -9.88 -0.61
CA PRO A 70 2.27 -10.15 -2.04
C PRO A 70 1.09 -9.40 -2.68
N LEU A 71 -0.04 -9.24 -1.98
CA LEU A 71 -1.19 -8.49 -2.49
C LEU A 71 -0.85 -7.01 -2.75
N LEU A 72 -0.28 -6.32 -1.75
CA LEU A 72 0.16 -4.93 -1.88
C LEU A 72 1.24 -4.80 -2.95
N GLY A 73 2.20 -5.72 -2.99
CA GLY A 73 3.27 -5.73 -3.97
C GLY A 73 2.75 -5.81 -5.41
N ILE A 74 1.79 -6.69 -5.67
CA ILE A 74 1.19 -6.85 -7.00
C ILE A 74 0.37 -5.61 -7.37
N LEU A 75 -0.52 -5.14 -6.49
CA LEU A 75 -1.39 -4.00 -6.78
C LEU A 75 -0.60 -2.70 -6.97
N ALA A 76 0.31 -2.40 -6.03
CA ALA A 76 1.14 -1.20 -6.12
C ALA A 76 2.15 -1.31 -7.26
N GLY A 77 2.71 -2.50 -7.51
CA GLY A 77 3.59 -2.75 -8.65
C GLY A 77 2.90 -2.48 -9.99
N ALA A 78 1.68 -2.98 -10.17
CA ALA A 78 0.87 -2.71 -11.36
C ALA A 78 0.56 -1.21 -11.50
N ALA A 79 0.19 -0.55 -10.40
CA ALA A 79 -0.08 0.89 -10.40
C ALA A 79 1.17 1.73 -10.72
N GLY A 80 2.33 1.37 -10.16
CA GLY A 80 3.62 2.02 -10.44
C GLY A 80 4.07 1.83 -11.88
N PHE A 81 3.87 0.63 -12.43
CA PHE A 81 4.14 0.33 -13.83
C PHE A 81 3.28 1.17 -14.78
N ALA A 82 1.97 1.26 -14.50
CA ALA A 82 1.03 2.08 -15.28
C ALA A 82 1.33 3.59 -15.16
N ALA A 83 1.71 4.04 -13.96
CA ALA A 83 2.13 5.43 -13.72
C ALA A 83 3.37 5.79 -14.54
N ALA A 84 4.31 4.85 -14.69
CA ALA A 84 5.54 5.04 -15.44
C ALA A 84 5.31 5.19 -16.95
N ARG A 85 4.39 4.40 -17.53
CA ARG A 85 4.00 4.56 -18.94
C ARG A 85 3.31 5.90 -19.23
N SER A 86 2.73 6.52 -18.22
CA SER A 86 1.98 7.78 -18.33
C SER A 86 2.85 9.02 -18.07
N ALA A 87 4.11 8.85 -17.64
CA ALA A 87 5.04 9.95 -17.39
C ALA A 87 5.86 10.21 -18.67
N LYS A 88 5.42 11.17 -19.48
CA LYS A 88 6.05 11.57 -20.76
C LYS A 88 7.44 12.20 -20.58
N GLY A 89 8.41 11.48 -20.03
CA GLY A 89 9.82 11.91 -19.87
C GLY A 89 10.16 12.73 -18.62
N ASP A 90 9.20 13.08 -17.77
CA ASP A 90 9.46 13.81 -16.51
C ASP A 90 9.74 12.83 -15.35
N THR A 91 11.03 12.68 -15.02
CA THR A 91 11.51 11.82 -13.93
C THR A 91 10.97 12.22 -12.55
N ARG A 92 10.79 13.51 -12.27
CA ARG A 92 10.29 13.95 -10.96
C ARG A 92 8.82 13.61 -10.81
N ARG A 93 8.03 13.82 -11.88
CA ARG A 93 6.61 13.48 -11.91
C ARG A 93 6.38 11.98 -11.88
N LEU A 94 7.26 11.20 -12.52
CA LEU A 94 7.27 9.74 -12.44
C LEU A 94 7.32 9.27 -10.98
N TRP A 95 8.39 9.60 -10.25
CA TRP A 95 8.58 9.10 -8.89
C TRP A 95 7.50 9.59 -7.94
N ARG A 96 7.05 10.84 -8.07
CA ARG A 96 5.93 11.35 -7.26
C ARG A 96 4.66 10.53 -7.47
N ARG A 97 4.35 10.15 -8.72
CA ARG A 97 3.20 9.29 -9.02
C ARG A 97 3.38 7.87 -8.51
N THR A 98 4.59 7.32 -8.59
CA THR A 98 4.93 5.99 -8.06
C THR A 98 4.69 5.93 -6.55
N PHE A 99 5.19 6.91 -5.79
CA PHE A 99 4.96 6.98 -4.35
C PHE A 99 3.50 7.27 -3.99
N ALA A 100 2.83 8.15 -4.74
CA ALA A 100 1.41 8.40 -4.54
C ALA A 100 0.57 7.14 -4.79
N ALA A 101 0.88 6.37 -5.84
CA ALA A 101 0.21 5.09 -6.12
C ALA A 101 0.43 4.09 -4.99
N ALA A 102 1.66 3.95 -4.50
CA ALA A 102 1.98 3.07 -3.37
C ALA A 102 1.23 3.47 -2.10
N ALA A 103 1.20 4.77 -1.78
CA ALA A 103 0.47 5.29 -0.62
C ALA A 103 -1.04 5.07 -0.74
N CYS A 104 -1.63 5.32 -1.92
CA CYS A 104 -3.04 5.05 -2.17
C CYS A 104 -3.37 3.58 -2.00
N VAL A 105 -2.57 2.67 -2.55
CA VAL A 105 -2.78 1.22 -2.41
C VAL A 105 -2.69 0.80 -0.94
N ALA A 106 -1.65 1.23 -0.21
CA ALA A 106 -1.50 0.93 1.21
C ALA A 106 -2.69 1.43 2.05
N LEU A 107 -3.14 2.67 1.82
CA LEU A 107 -4.29 3.25 2.51
C LEU A 107 -5.59 2.52 2.19
N LEU A 108 -5.87 2.26 0.91
CA LEU A 108 -7.08 1.56 0.48
C LEU A 108 -7.11 0.13 1.04
N SER A 109 -5.98 -0.57 1.08
CA SER A 109 -5.90 -1.89 1.70
C SER A 109 -6.10 -1.84 3.21
N ALA A 110 -5.55 -0.85 3.92
CA ALA A 110 -5.78 -0.66 5.35
C ALA A 110 -7.26 -0.35 5.65
N VAL A 111 -7.90 0.49 4.84
CA VAL A 111 -9.35 0.76 4.93
C VAL A 111 -10.14 -0.50 4.63
N ALA A 112 -9.78 -1.26 3.61
CA ALA A 112 -10.44 -2.52 3.27
C ALA A 112 -10.42 -3.49 4.45
N LEU A 113 -9.28 -3.67 5.12
CA LEU A 113 -9.17 -4.44 6.36
C LEU A 113 -10.09 -3.90 7.47
N ALA A 114 -10.15 -2.59 7.65
CA ALA A 114 -10.98 -1.95 8.66
C ALA A 114 -12.50 -2.12 8.46
N VAL A 115 -12.93 -2.41 7.23
CA VAL A 115 -14.36 -2.60 6.88
C VAL A 115 -14.69 -4.03 6.47
N LEU A 116 -13.70 -4.93 6.40
CA LEU A 116 -13.90 -6.27 5.83
C LEU A 116 -14.87 -7.12 6.69
N GLU A 117 -15.08 -6.78 7.97
CA GLU A 117 -16.06 -7.46 8.85
C GLU A 117 -17.50 -7.34 8.31
N PHE A 118 -17.80 -6.27 7.58
CA PHE A 118 -19.12 -6.08 6.96
C PHE A 118 -19.38 -7.04 5.81
N PHE A 119 -18.33 -7.69 5.28
CA PHE A 119 -18.41 -8.61 4.15
C PHE A 119 -18.32 -10.08 4.56
N ILE A 120 -17.50 -10.41 5.56
CA ILE A 120 -17.25 -11.81 5.96
C ILE A 120 -17.64 -12.13 7.41
N GLY A 121 -18.19 -11.16 8.14
CA GLY A 121 -18.56 -11.30 9.55
C GLY A 121 -17.45 -10.88 10.52
N PRO A 122 -17.77 -10.75 11.82
CA PRO A 122 -16.83 -10.32 12.84
C PRO A 122 -15.71 -11.35 13.06
N TRP A 123 -14.52 -10.86 13.40
CA TRP A 123 -13.34 -11.65 13.80
C TRP A 123 -12.72 -11.11 15.09
#